data_AF-A0A7X6I5W0-F1
#
_entry.id   AF-A0A7X6I5W0-F1
#
_cell.length_a   1.000
_cell.length_b   1.000
_cell.length_c   1.000
_cell.angle_alpha   90.00
_cell.angle_beta   90.00
_cell.angle_gamma   90.00
#
_symmetry.space_group_name_H-M   'P 1'
#
loop_
_entity.id
_entity.type
_entity.pdbx_description
1 polymer ?
#
loop_
_entity_poly.entity_id
_entity_poly.type
_entity_poly.pdbx_seq_one_letter_code
_entity_poly.pdbx_strand_id
1 'polypeptide(L)' 'MNDSAQLVAQWASFDEAAFAAARRLERALDAWSDAAGEPPTPADVHSARRLRFVANHRLRWILFQTRRAQERLRLI' A
#
# COMPACT_ATOMS: atom_id res chain seq x y z
N MET A 1 -13.49 -25.11 6.46
CA MET A 1 -12.79 -24.02 7.19
C MET A 1 -12.36 -22.99 6.16
N ASN A 2 -12.42 -21.71 6.54
CA ASN A 2 -12.68 -20.58 5.63
C ASN A 2 -11.39 -19.98 5.04
N ASP A 3 -10.94 -20.48 3.88
CA ASP A 3 -9.76 -19.99 3.14
C ASP A 3 -9.83 -18.48 2.84
N SER A 4 -11.04 -17.95 2.66
CA SER A 4 -11.28 -16.53 2.38
C SER A 4 -10.90 -15.63 3.56
N ALA A 5 -11.11 -16.09 4.80
CA ALA A 5 -10.78 -15.31 5.99
C ALA A 5 -9.26 -15.25 6.23
N GLN A 6 -8.55 -16.34 5.93
CA GLN A 6 -7.08 -16.35 5.96
C GLN A 6 -6.48 -15.45 4.88
N LEU A 7 -7.07 -15.45 3.68
CA LEU A 7 -6.67 -14.55 2.60
C LEU A 7 -6.87 -13.08 2.98
N VAL A 8 -8.02 -12.73 3.56
CA VAL A 8 -8.28 -11.35 4.03
C VAL A 8 -7.32 -10.94 5.14
N ALA A 9 -7.00 -11.83 6.09
CA ALA A 9 -6.06 -11.56 7.18
C ALA A 9 -4.62 -11.38 6.67
N GLN A 10 -4.15 -12.24 5.75
CA GLN A 10 -2.84 -12.08 5.10
C GLN A 10 -2.75 -10.80 4.28
N TRP A 11 -3.86 -10.37 3.69
CA TRP A 11 -3.89 -9.17 2.87
C TRP A 11 -3.87 -7.91 3.75
N ALA A 12 -4.60 -7.91 4.86
CA ALA A 12 -4.56 -6.83 5.84
C ALA A 12 -3.16 -6.66 6.45
N SER A 13 -2.48 -7.76 6.78
CA SER A 13 -1.12 -7.70 7.34
C SER A 13 -0.08 -7.22 6.31
N PHE A 14 -0.25 -7.57 5.03
CA PHE A 14 0.59 -7.06 3.96
C PHE A 14 0.43 -5.54 3.77
N ASP A 15 -0.82 -5.04 3.77
CA ASP A 15 -1.10 -3.62 3.65
C ASP A 15 -0.54 -2.82 4.85
N GLU A 16 -0.60 -3.37 6.07
CA GLU A 16 -0.01 -2.74 7.26
C GLU A 16 1.52 -2.66 7.19
N ALA A 17 2.18 -3.76 6.80
CA ALA A 17 3.64 -3.80 6.61
C ALA A 17 4.09 -2.85 5.48
N ALA A 18 3.33 -2.80 4.38
CA ALA A 18 3.56 -1.88 3.28
C ALA A 18 3.48 -0.41 3.72
N PHE A 19 2.48 -0.07 4.52
CA PHE A 19 2.28 1.29 5.03
C PHE A 19 3.39 1.69 6.01
N ALA A 20 3.82 0.77 6.88
CA ALA A 20 4.92 0.99 7.80
C ALA A 20 6.25 1.24 7.07
N ALA A 21 6.55 0.46 6.03
CA ALA A 21 7.75 0.63 5.22
C ALA A 21 7.72 1.92 4.38
N ALA A 22 6.57 2.29 3.80
CA ALA A 22 6.41 3.57 3.11
C ALA A 22 6.64 4.76 4.04
N ARG A 23 6.05 4.75 5.25
CA ARG A 23 6.28 5.79 6.26
C ARG A 23 7.73 5.85 6.76
N ARG A 24 8.42 4.70 6.82
CA ARG A 24 9.84 4.67 7.18
C ARG A 24 10.69 5.33 6.09
N LEU A 25 10.39 5.09 4.82
CA LEU A 25 11.08 5.78 3.74
C LEU A 25 10.78 7.28 3.73
N GLU A 26 9.52 7.71 3.90
CA GLU A 26 9.17 9.13 3.99
C GLU A 26 9.99 9.84 5.07
N ARG A 27 10.03 9.29 6.28
CA ARG A 27 10.84 9.88 7.36
C ARG A 27 12.34 9.89 7.05
N ALA A 28 12.86 8.86 6.37
CA ALA A 28 14.26 8.82 5.97
C ALA A 28 14.58 9.86 4.88
N LEU A 29 13.64 10.08 3.95
CA LEU A 29 13.76 11.11 2.92
C LEU A 29 13.67 12.52 3.54
N ASP A 30 12.74 12.75 4.47
CA ASP A 30 12.61 14.02 5.19
C ASP A 30 13.88 14.30 6.02
N ALA A 31 14.37 13.32 6.79
CA ALA A 31 15.58 13.45 7.60
C ALA A 31 16.86 13.66 6.75
N TRP A 32 16.91 13.09 5.54
CA TRP A 32 17.98 13.34 4.58
C TRP A 32 17.88 14.74 3.97
N SER A 33 16.67 15.16 3.60
CA SER A 33 16.39 16.50 3.06
C SER A 33 16.74 17.60 4.07
N ASP A 34 16.54 17.35 5.36
CA ASP A 34 16.81 18.30 6.46
C ASP A 34 18.29 18.33 6.90
N ALA A 35 19.18 17.64 6.19
CA ALA A 35 20.65 17.75 6.33
C ALA A 35 21.29 17.20 7.62
N ALA A 36 20.70 16.17 8.26
CA ALA A 36 21.35 15.43 9.36
C ALA A 36 21.23 13.89 9.31
N GLY A 37 20.53 13.32 8.32
CA GLY A 37 20.31 11.88 8.18
C GLY A 37 21.18 11.21 7.12
N GLU A 38 21.52 9.93 7.35
CA GLU A 38 22.18 9.08 6.34
C GLU A 38 21.24 8.88 5.13
N PRO A 39 21.72 9.05 3.89
CA PRO A 39 20.88 8.92 2.71
C PRO A 39 20.17 7.55 2.67
N PRO A 40 18.88 7.52 2.27
CA PRO A 40 18.16 6.25 2.14
C PRO A 40 18.89 5.35 1.14
N THR A 41 19.02 4.06 1.47
CA THR A 41 19.74 3.14 0.60
C THR A 41 18.93 2.86 -0.67
N PRO A 42 19.59 2.47 -1.79
CA PRO A 42 18.89 2.10 -3.02
C PRO A 42 17.82 1.01 -2.81
N ALA A 43 18.04 0.10 -1.85
CA ALA A 43 17.10 -0.95 -1.48
C ALA A 43 15.83 -0.39 -0.82
N ASP A 44 15.95 0.63 0.04
CA ASP A 44 14.82 1.30 0.68
C ASP A 44 13.95 2.03 -0.36
N VAL A 45 14.60 2.73 -1.29
CA VAL A 45 13.92 3.45 -2.38
C VAL A 45 13.19 2.46 -3.30
N HIS A 46 13.83 1.35 -3.69
CA HIS A 46 13.21 0.33 -4.53
C HIS A 46 12.00 -0.32 -3.83
N SER A 47 12.17 -0.66 -2.56
CA SER A 47 11.11 -1.27 -1.74
C SER A 47 9.90 -0.36 -1.63
N ALA A 48 10.09 0.91 -1.30
CA ALA A 48 8.95 1.83 -1.20
C ALA A 48 8.31 2.15 -2.55
N ARG A 49 9.08 2.22 -3.65
CA ARG A 49 8.51 2.40 -4.99
C ARG A 49 7.61 1.22 -5.37
N ARG A 50 8.04 0.00 -5.04
CA ARG A 50 7.25 -1.22 -5.22
C ARG A 50 5.98 -1.19 -4.37
N LEU A 51 6.10 -0.80 -3.10
CA LEU A 51 4.96 -0.70 -2.18
C LEU A 51 3.95 0.36 -2.64
N ARG A 52 4.43 1.54 -3.08
CA ARG A 52 3.58 2.60 -3.64
C ARG A 52 2.85 2.16 -4.91
N PHE A 53 3.51 1.38 -5.77
CA PHE A 53 2.88 0.80 -6.95
C PHE A 53 1.76 -0.17 -6.57
N VAL A 54 2.03 -1.11 -5.64
CA VAL A 54 1.05 -2.09 -5.19
C VAL A 54 -0.14 -1.42 -4.51
N ALA A 55 0.09 -0.45 -3.62
CA ALA A 55 -0.96 0.32 -2.94
C ALA A 55 -1.85 1.07 -3.94
N ASN A 56 -1.26 1.77 -4.92
CA ASN A 56 -2.03 2.47 -5.96
C ASN A 56 -2.84 1.52 -6.84
N HIS A 57 -2.24 0.40 -7.25
CA HIS A 57 -2.93 -0.63 -8.02
C HIS A 57 -4.13 -1.19 -7.25
N ARG A 58 -3.94 -1.45 -5.96
CA ARG A 58 -4.97 -1.97 -5.06
C ARG A 58 -6.13 -0.99 -4.89
N LEU A 59 -5.83 0.28 -4.62
CA LEU A 59 -6.84 1.33 -4.48
C LEU A 59 -7.69 1.45 -5.75
N ARG A 60 -7.03 1.45 -6.93
CA ARG A 60 -7.73 1.46 -8.22
C ARG A 60 -8.64 0.26 -8.39
N TRP A 61 -8.19 -0.93 -8.01
CA TRP A 61 -9.00 -2.14 -8.09
C TRP A 61 -10.22 -2.09 -7.15
N ILE A 62 -10.04 -1.61 -5.92
CA ILE A 62 -11.15 -1.43 -4.96
C ILE A 62 -12.18 -0.45 -5.53
N LEU A 63 -11.73 0.72 -5.99
CA LEU A 63 -12.62 1.73 -6.61
C LEU A 63 -13.39 1.17 -7.80
N PHE A 64 -12.73 0.36 -8.64
CA PHE A 64 -13.39 -0.33 -9.76
C PHE A 64 -14.49 -1.29 -9.28
N GLN A 65 -14.21 -2.13 -8.27
CA GLN A 65 -15.20 -3.07 -7.73
C GLN A 65 -16.37 -2.34 -7.06
N THR A 66 -16.10 -1.28 -6.30
CA THR A 66 -17.12 -0.46 -5.66
C THR A 66 -18.04 0.19 -6.69
N ARG A 67 -17.47 0.77 -7.75
CA ARG A 67 -18.27 1.35 -8.85
C ARG A 67 -19.14 0.29 -9.52
N ARG A 68 -18.58 -0.88 -9.82
CA ARG A 68 -19.32 -2.01 -10.42
C ARG A 68 -20.45 -2.49 -9.51
N ALA A 69 -20.23 -2.52 -8.20
CA ALA A 69 -21.27 -2.88 -7.23
C ALA A 69 -22.38 -1.83 -7.18
N GLN A 70 -22.02 -0.54 -7.18
CA GLN A 70 -23.00 0.57 -7.24
C GLN A 70 -23.82 0.55 -8.52
N GLU A 71 -23.22 0.27 -9.68
CA GLU A 71 -23.95 0.13 -10.96
C GLU A 71 -24.94 -1.03 -10.92
N ARG A 72 -24.58 -2.16 -10.30
CA ARG A 72 -25.50 -3.30 -10.11
C ARG A 72 -26.65 -2.97 -9.15
N LEU A 73 -26.38 -2.20 -8.10
CA LEU A 73 -27.39 -1.81 -7.10
C LEU A 73 -28.31 -0.68 -7.60
N ARG A 74 -27.85 0.16 -8.54
CA ARG A 74 -28.67 1.20 -9.18
C ARG A 74 -29.58 0.68 -10.30
N LEU A 75 -29.42 -0.58 -10.69
CA LEU A 75 -30.25 -1.26 -11.69
C LEU A 75 -31.37 -2.11 -11.06
N ILE A 76 -31.66 -1.91 -9.77
CA ILE A 76 -32.82 -2.45 -9.04
C ILE A 76 -33.68 -1.26 -8.61
#